data_AF-A0AAD6Z5G8-F1
#
_entry.id   AF-A0AAD6Z5G8-F1
#
_cell.length_a   1.000
_cell.length_b   1.000
_cell.length_c   1.000
_cell.angle_alpha   90.00
_cell.angle_beta   90.00
_cell.angle_gamma   90.00
#
_symmetry.space_group_name_H-M   'P 1'
#
loop_
_entity.id
_entity.type
_entity.pdbx_description
1 polymer ?
#
loop_
_entity_poly.entity_id
_entity_poly.type
_entity_poly.pdbx_seq_one_letter_code
_entity_poly.pdbx_strand_id
1 'polypeptide(L)'
;MDPTWRIEPISTTRLVWGDKRMGKTHACQTCGVLLLTGETSGFCCGPKGARFNDVKPLPPLPPEFETFINDHHISQSSRILKLVLSFASLETTHPFPEIPGPPSFIAIQGRVYHR
;
A
#
# COMPACT_ATOMS: atom_id res chain seq x y z
N MET A 1 0.19 39.49 -11.10
CA MET A 1 0.42 38.41 -10.12
C MET A 1 -0.18 37.16 -10.72
N ASP A 2 0.66 36.20 -11.13
CA ASP A 2 0.16 34.94 -11.68
C ASP A 2 -0.40 34.06 -10.56
N PRO A 3 -1.55 33.40 -10.76
CA PRO A 3 -2.12 32.52 -9.75
C PRO A 3 -1.22 31.31 -9.53
N THR A 4 -0.93 31.02 -8.26
CA THR A 4 -0.06 29.93 -7.79
C THR A 4 -0.56 28.53 -8.17
N TRP A 5 -1.81 28.40 -8.64
CA TRP A 5 -2.42 27.12 -8.99
C TRP A 5 -3.30 27.26 -10.25
N ARG A 6 -3.08 26.36 -11.23
CA ARG A 6 -3.93 26.19 -12.43
C ARG A 6 -4.53 24.79 -12.43
N ILE A 7 -5.82 24.71 -12.75
CA ILE A 7 -6.53 23.46 -13.00
C ILE A 7 -6.43 23.20 -14.50
N GLU A 8 -5.78 22.10 -14.87
CA GLU A 8 -5.63 21.66 -16.27
C GLU A 8 -6.31 20.29 -16.47
N PRO A 9 -6.84 20.02 -17.68
CA PRO A 9 -7.47 18.75 -17.97
C PRO A 9 -6.45 17.61 -17.91
N ILE A 10 -6.80 16.56 -17.16
CA ILE A 10 -6.02 15.32 -17.11
C ILE A 10 -6.24 14.59 -18.43
N SER A 11 -5.20 14.47 -19.26
CA SER A 11 -5.31 13.88 -20.61
C SER A 11 -5.73 12.41 -20.59
N THR A 12 -5.41 11.67 -19.52
CA THR A 12 -5.87 10.29 -19.29
C THR A 12 -6.08 10.04 -17.79
N THR A 13 -7.24 9.50 -17.38
CA THR A 13 -7.51 9.15 -15.97
C THR A 13 -6.87 7.84 -15.52
N ARG A 14 -6.08 7.19 -16.39
CA ARG A 14 -5.41 5.92 -16.08
C ARG A 14 -4.04 6.20 -15.46
N LEU A 15 -3.94 5.94 -14.16
CA LEU A 15 -2.68 5.89 -13.45
C LEU A 15 -1.94 4.59 -13.83
N VAL A 16 -0.73 4.73 -14.37
CA VAL A 16 0.10 3.61 -14.82
C VAL A 16 1.44 3.67 -14.09
N TRP A 17 1.86 2.54 -13.53
CA TRP A 17 3.19 2.41 -12.92
C TRP A 17 4.26 2.37 -14.01
N GLY A 18 5.31 3.17 -13.88
CA GLY A 18 6.46 3.10 -14.79
C GLY A 18 6.18 3.63 -16.20
N ASP A 19 5.17 4.50 -16.35
CA ASP A 19 4.79 5.08 -17.64
C ASP A 19 6.00 5.66 -18.40
N LYS A 20 6.10 5.44 -19.72
CA LYS A 20 7.26 5.87 -20.50
C LYS A 20 7.06 7.29 -20.99
N ARG A 21 7.85 8.23 -20.45
CA ARG A 21 7.86 9.63 -20.87
C ARG A 21 9.14 9.93 -21.62
N MET A 22 9.03 10.38 -22.88
CA MET A 22 10.18 10.67 -23.74
C MET A 22 11.20 9.52 -23.82
N GLY A 23 10.70 8.28 -23.91
CA GLY A 23 11.54 7.07 -23.96
C GLY A 23 12.13 6.62 -22.61
N LYS A 24 11.97 7.40 -21.53
CA LYS A 24 12.43 7.05 -20.19
C LYS A 24 11.29 6.46 -19.36
N THR A 25 11.52 5.30 -18.76
CA THR A 25 10.60 4.70 -17.78
C THR A 25 10.45 5.62 -16.58
N HIS A 26 9.22 5.90 -16.15
CA HIS A 26 8.95 6.70 -14.95
C HIS A 26 9.32 5.92 -13.69
N ALA A 27 10.59 5.97 -13.36
CA ALA A 27 11.19 5.27 -12.23
C ALA A 27 12.08 6.21 -11.43
N CYS A 28 12.18 5.89 -10.15
CA CYS A 28 13.11 6.51 -9.24
C CYS A 28 14.56 6.39 -9.75
N GLN A 29 15.32 7.49 -9.70
CA GLN A 29 16.72 7.51 -10.16
C GLN A 29 17.72 6.88 -9.18
N THR A 30 17.35 6.70 -7.92
CA THR A 30 18.26 6.16 -6.89
C THR A 30 17.98 4.69 -6.59
N CYS A 31 16.72 4.29 -6.37
CA CYS A 31 16.36 2.90 -6.07
C CYS A 31 15.72 2.15 -7.25
N GLY A 32 15.39 2.82 -8.36
CA GLY A 32 14.83 2.18 -9.55
C GLY A 32 13.35 1.76 -9.44
N VAL A 33 12.68 2.00 -8.30
CA VAL A 33 11.25 1.67 -8.16
C VAL A 33 10.40 2.41 -9.21
N LEU A 34 9.44 1.71 -9.79
CA LEU A 34 8.48 2.31 -10.72
C LEU A 34 7.61 3.29 -9.95
N LEU A 35 7.41 4.47 -10.51
CA LEU A 35 6.59 5.54 -9.94
C LEU A 35 5.26 5.62 -10.70
N LEU A 36 4.19 5.93 -9.99
CA LEU A 36 2.87 6.12 -10.56
C LEU A 36 2.81 7.40 -11.42
N THR A 37 1.93 7.48 -12.42
CA THR A 37 1.76 8.68 -13.24
C THR A 37 1.57 9.94 -12.38
N GLY A 38 2.52 10.88 -12.46
CA GLY A 38 2.47 12.14 -11.69
C GLY A 38 3.06 12.06 -10.28
N GLU A 39 3.45 10.87 -9.81
CA GLU A 39 4.19 10.71 -8.57
C GLU A 39 5.60 11.29 -8.70
N THR A 40 6.00 12.11 -7.72
CA THR A 40 7.37 12.60 -7.66
C THR A 40 8.21 11.66 -6.80
N SER A 41 9.49 11.50 -7.15
CA SER A 41 10.44 10.81 -6.28
C SER A 41 10.66 11.63 -5.00
N GLY A 42 9.83 11.39 -3.99
CA GLY A 42 9.86 12.10 -2.72
C GLY A 42 10.87 11.51 -1.75
N PHE A 43 10.37 11.07 -0.58
CA PHE A 43 11.12 10.58 0.58
C PHE A 43 12.22 9.57 0.25
N CYS A 44 11.93 8.63 -0.66
CA CYS A 44 12.86 7.56 -0.99
C CYS A 44 14.14 8.13 -1.66
N CYS A 45 14.02 9.03 -2.65
CA CYS A 45 15.05 9.17 -3.69
C CYS A 45 14.85 10.36 -4.68
N GLY A 46 14.54 11.57 -4.22
CA GLY A 46 14.40 12.72 -5.13
C GLY A 46 15.73 13.28 -5.66
N PRO A 47 15.70 14.17 -6.68
CA PRO A 47 16.78 15.15 -6.89
C PRO A 47 17.01 16.06 -5.66
N LYS A 48 16.09 15.99 -4.68
CA LYS A 48 16.20 16.47 -3.30
C LYS A 48 15.96 15.33 -2.30
N GLY A 49 16.53 14.14 -2.53
CA GLY A 49 16.62 13.07 -1.53
C GLY A 49 17.48 13.51 -0.35
N ALA A 50 17.10 14.62 0.29
CA ALA A 50 17.86 15.34 1.29
C ALA A 50 18.18 14.47 2.49
N ARG A 51 17.38 13.41 2.68
CA ARG A 51 17.51 12.44 3.76
C ARG A 51 18.01 11.07 3.30
N PHE A 52 18.28 10.86 2.01
CA PHE A 52 18.76 9.54 1.54
C PHE A 52 20.10 9.19 2.20
N ASN A 53 21.02 10.17 2.29
CA ASN A 53 22.30 10.00 2.97
C ASN A 53 22.17 10.03 4.51
N ASP A 54 21.05 10.52 5.05
CA ASP A 54 20.83 10.62 6.50
C ASP A 54 20.33 9.30 7.10
N VAL A 55 19.82 8.39 6.27
CA VAL A 55 19.25 7.12 6.70
C VAL A 55 20.19 5.99 6.32
N LYS A 56 20.66 5.25 7.33
CA LYS A 56 21.44 4.03 7.09
C LYS A 56 20.57 3.01 6.34
N PRO A 57 21.15 2.24 5.39
CA PRO A 57 20.43 1.14 4.77
C PRO A 57 19.79 0.25 5.83
N LEU A 58 18.57 -0.21 5.55
CA LEU A 58 17.95 -1.22 6.42
C LEU A 58 18.85 -2.46 6.44
N PRO A 59 18.96 -3.13 7.61
CA PRO A 59 19.66 -4.41 7.66
C PRO A 59 19.00 -5.40 6.68
N PRO A 60 19.77 -6.36 6.15
CA PRO A 60 19.18 -7.40 5.32
C PRO A 60 18.09 -8.13 6.10
N LEU A 61 17.09 -8.61 5.37
CA LEU A 61 16.06 -9.45 5.96
C LEU A 61 16.71 -10.67 6.62
N PRO A 62 16.26 -11.07 7.82
CA PRO A 62 16.76 -12.28 8.45
C PRO A 62 16.54 -13.50 7.53
N PRO A 63 17.47 -14.46 7.49
CA PRO A 63 17.41 -15.61 6.57
C PRO A 63 16.14 -16.45 6.74
N GLU A 64 15.52 -16.42 7.91
CA GLU A 64 14.25 -17.07 8.21
C GLU A 64 13.10 -16.56 7.32
N PHE A 65 13.22 -15.34 6.78
CA PHE A 65 12.23 -14.77 5.87
C PHE A 65 12.33 -15.30 4.44
N GLU A 66 13.42 -15.95 4.03
CA GLU A 66 13.55 -16.49 2.68
C GLU A 66 12.49 -17.54 2.35
N THR A 67 12.09 -18.34 3.35
CA THR A 67 11.01 -19.33 3.23
C THR A 67 9.67 -18.68 2.89
N PHE A 68 9.43 -17.49 3.42
CA PHE A 68 8.19 -16.74 3.27
C PHE A 68 8.15 -15.92 1.98
N ILE A 69 9.26 -15.25 1.64
CA ILE A 69 9.33 -14.34 0.49
C ILE A 69 9.09 -15.09 -0.85
N ASN A 70 9.48 -16.37 -0.92
CA ASN A 70 9.33 -17.18 -2.12
C ASN A 70 8.05 -18.06 -2.12
N ASP A 71 7.24 -18.01 -1.06
CA ASP A 71 6.02 -18.81 -0.98
C ASP A 71 4.89 -18.16 -1.81
N HIS A 72 4.45 -18.85 -2.85
CA HIS A 72 3.34 -18.41 -3.71
C HIS A 72 2.02 -18.20 -2.96
N HIS A 73 1.84 -18.85 -1.80
CA HIS A 73 0.65 -18.74 -0.98
C HIS A 73 0.71 -17.60 0.04
N ILE A 74 1.86 -16.94 0.23
CA ILE A 74 2.03 -15.98 1.31
C ILE A 74 1.06 -14.81 1.24
N SER A 75 0.71 -14.36 0.03
CA SER A 75 -0.26 -13.29 -0.18
C SER A 75 -1.66 -13.69 0.32
N GLN A 76 -2.05 -14.94 0.07
CA GLN A 76 -3.33 -15.49 0.52
C GLN A 76 -3.33 -15.66 2.05
N SER A 77 -2.30 -16.29 2.61
CA SER A 77 -2.15 -16.50 4.05
C SER A 77 -2.08 -15.19 4.83
N SER A 78 -1.34 -14.20 4.31
CA SER A 78 -1.26 -12.85 4.89
C SER A 78 -2.62 -12.16 4.88
N ARG A 79 -3.39 -12.29 3.79
CA ARG A 79 -4.74 -11.71 3.71
C ARG A 79 -5.67 -12.32 4.76
N ILE A 80 -5.63 -13.64 4.95
CA ILE A 80 -6.42 -14.34 5.98
C ILE A 80 -6.02 -13.82 7.36
N LEU A 81 -4.72 -13.77 7.66
CA LEU A 81 -4.23 -13.29 8.96
C LEU A 81 -4.65 -11.84 9.23
N LYS A 82 -4.52 -10.95 8.23
CA LYS A 82 -4.96 -9.55 8.33
C LYS A 82 -6.46 -9.45 8.57
N LEU A 83 -7.26 -10.28 7.88
CA LEU A 83 -8.71 -10.31 8.08
C LEU A 83 -9.06 -10.76 9.51
N VAL A 84 -8.43 -11.81 10.01
CA VAL A 84 -8.63 -12.29 11.39
C VAL A 84 -8.22 -11.23 12.41
N LEU A 85 -7.08 -10.57 12.21
CA LEU A 85 -6.61 -9.51 13.10
C LEU A 85 -7.56 -8.30 13.07
N SER A 86 -7.97 -7.85 11.87
CA SER A 86 -8.96 -6.78 11.73
C SER A 86 -10.28 -7.14 12.41
N PHE A 87 -10.74 -8.38 12.23
CA PHE A 87 -11.96 -8.86 12.86
C PHE A 87 -11.84 -8.93 14.39
N ALA A 88 -10.73 -9.46 14.92
CA ALA A 88 -10.47 -9.48 16.36
C ALA A 88 -10.37 -8.06 16.94
N SER A 89 -9.82 -7.10 16.18
CA SER A 89 -9.70 -5.71 16.61
C SER A 89 -11.03 -4.94 16.64
N LEU A 90 -12.12 -5.51 16.10
CA LEU A 90 -13.45 -4.91 16.16
C LEU A 90 -14.11 -5.06 17.55
N GLU A 91 -13.41 -5.63 18.55
CA GLU A 91 -13.87 -5.81 19.94
C GLU A 91 -15.38 -6.03 20.05
N THR A 92 -15.85 -7.25 19.74
CA THR A 92 -17.26 -7.57 19.83
C THR A 92 -17.66 -7.89 21.27
N THR A 93 -18.57 -7.11 21.84
CA THR A 93 -19.17 -7.40 23.15
C THR A 93 -20.23 -8.49 23.12
N HIS A 94 -20.62 -8.94 21.92
CA HIS A 94 -21.70 -9.90 21.71
C HIS A 94 -21.16 -11.19 21.08
N PRO A 95 -21.70 -12.37 21.45
CA PRO A 95 -21.30 -13.64 20.87
C PRO A 95 -21.60 -13.66 19.37
N PHE A 96 -20.72 -14.27 18.58
CA PHE A 96 -20.97 -14.49 17.16
C PHE A 96 -22.15 -15.45 16.97
N PRO A 97 -23.05 -15.17 16.01
CA PRO A 97 -24.14 -16.08 15.71
C PRO A 97 -23.60 -17.40 15.15
N GLU A 98 -24.18 -18.53 15.55
CA GLU A 98 -23.90 -19.82 14.93
C GLU A 98 -24.53 -19.85 13.53
N ILE A 99 -23.69 -19.83 12.49
CA ILE A 99 -24.15 -19.91 11.10
C ILE A 99 -23.88 -21.34 10.60
N PRO A 100 -24.91 -22.09 10.16
CA PRO A 100 -24.70 -23.39 9.55
C PRO A 100 -24.07 -23.22 8.17
N GLY A 101 -22.79 -23.59 8.03
CA GLY A 101 -22.06 -23.59 6.77
C GLY A 101 -20.64 -22.99 6.86
N PRO A 102 -19.84 -23.07 5.78
CA PRO A 102 -18.49 -22.53 5.77
C PRO A 102 -18.51 -20.99 5.91
N PRO A 103 -17.68 -20.41 6.80
CA PRO A 103 -17.69 -18.97 7.13
C PRO A 103 -17.16 -18.16 5.95
N SER A 104 -18.05 -17.80 5.02
CA SER A 104 -17.64 -17.12 3.79
C SER A 104 -18.11 -15.67 3.72
N PHE A 105 -19.15 -15.27 4.46
CA PHE A 105 -19.63 -13.89 4.47
C PHE A 105 -20.27 -13.55 5.82
N ILE A 106 -19.73 -12.57 6.56
CA ILE A 106 -20.35 -12.00 7.77
C ILE A 106 -20.64 -10.53 7.45
N ALA A 107 -21.91 -10.14 7.49
CA ALA A 107 -22.31 -8.73 7.45
C ALA A 107 -22.34 -8.20 8.88
N ILE A 108 -21.47 -7.23 9.18
CA ILE A 108 -21.40 -6.59 10.51
C ILE A 108 -22.26 -5.33 10.48
N GLN A 109 -23.28 -5.27 11.34
CA GLN A 109 -24.14 -4.10 11.52
C GLN A 109 -23.79 -3.40 12.84
N GLY A 110 -23.24 -2.20 12.77
CA GLY A 110 -22.92 -1.37 13.94
C GLY A 110 -23.94 -0.26 14.20
N ARG A 111 -23.98 0.26 15.42
CA ARG A 111 -24.68 1.51 15.77
C ARG A 111 -23.67 2.54 16.23
N VAL A 112 -23.80 3.78 15.76
CA VAL A 112 -22.99 4.90 16.23
C VAL A 112 -23.51 5.31 17.61
N TYR A 113 -22.69 5.17 18.65
CA TYR A 113 -23.08 5.44 20.04
C TYR A 113 -22.66 6.83 20.55
N HIS A 114 -21.83 7.56 19.80
CA HIS A 114 -21.54 8.97 20.04
C HIS A 114 -21.15 9.65 18.73
N ARG A 115 -21.57 10.89 18.53
CA ARG A 115 -21.18 11.72 17.38
C ARG A 115 -20.31 12.88 17.82
#